data_AF-A0A429D202-F1
#
_entry.id   AF-A0A429D202-F1
#
_cell.length_a   1.000
_cell.length_b   1.000
_cell.length_c   1.000
_cell.angle_alpha   90.00
_cell.angle_beta   90.00
_cell.angle_gamma   90.00
#
_symmetry.space_group_name_H-M   'P 1'
#
loop_
_entity.id
_entity.type
_entity.pdbx_description
1 polymer ?
#
loop_
_entity_poly.entity_id
_entity_poly.type
_entity_poly.pdbx_seq_one_letter_code
_entity_poly.pdbx_strand_id
1 'polypeptide(L)'
;MAIAAGLLMASAPAVSASTQAIPPDCRVWRSTGSWAVSSKCTQRAHRAAAECRTYTRPTYQWYFGPWANRNEESKVNCPADTTNLRRMSVDYPD
;
A
#
# COMPACT_ATOMS: atom_id res chain seq x y z
N MET A 1 -36.29 -3.66 31.62
CA MET A 1 -36.05 -3.12 30.27
C MET A 1 -34.55 -2.97 30.08
N ALA A 2 -34.04 -3.52 28.98
CA ALA A 2 -32.63 -3.51 28.59
C ALA A 2 -32.28 -2.22 27.85
N ILE A 3 -31.01 -1.78 27.89
CA ILE A 3 -30.25 -1.40 26.68
C ILE A 3 -28.76 -1.72 26.95
N ALA A 4 -28.27 -2.75 26.26
CA ALA A 4 -26.84 -3.03 26.12
C ALA A 4 -26.23 -1.98 25.18
N ALA A 5 -25.35 -1.12 25.69
CA ALA A 5 -24.55 -0.23 24.88
C ALA A 5 -23.37 -1.02 24.29
N GLY A 6 -23.67 -1.79 23.25
CA GLY A 6 -22.64 -2.37 22.38
C GLY A 6 -21.89 -1.23 21.68
N LEU A 7 -20.63 -1.02 22.07
CA LEU A 7 -19.68 -0.22 21.32
C LEU A 7 -19.53 -0.82 19.93
N LEU A 8 -20.24 -0.22 18.97
CA LEU A 8 -20.07 -0.46 17.55
C LEU A 8 -18.61 -0.13 17.22
N MET A 9 -17.82 -1.18 16.98
CA MET A 9 -16.57 -1.09 16.24
C MET A 9 -16.90 -0.42 14.91
N ALA A 10 -16.54 0.86 14.79
CA ALA A 10 -16.51 1.54 13.50
C ALA A 10 -15.48 0.81 12.65
N SER A 11 -15.96 -0.15 11.85
CA SER A 11 -15.25 -0.69 10.72
C SER A 11 -15.14 0.45 9.72
N ALA A 12 -14.14 1.30 9.90
CA ALA A 12 -13.68 2.17 8.82
C ALA A 12 -13.47 1.24 7.62
N PRO A 13 -14.13 1.49 6.47
CA PRO A 13 -13.90 0.67 5.31
C PRO A 13 -12.41 0.79 5.02
N ALA A 14 -11.71 -0.34 5.05
CA ALA A 14 -10.37 -0.45 4.49
C ALA A 14 -10.54 -0.31 2.98
N VAL A 15 -10.73 0.92 2.50
CA VAL A 15 -10.82 1.21 1.08
C VAL A 15 -9.45 0.86 0.52
N SER A 16 -9.39 -0.24 -0.22
CA SER A 16 -8.17 -0.68 -0.89
C SER A 16 -7.84 0.28 -2.03
N ALA A 17 -7.24 1.43 -1.69
CA ALA A 17 -6.70 2.38 -2.66
C ALA A 17 -5.53 1.79 -3.48
N SER A 18 -5.04 0.60 -3.13
CA SER A 18 -4.11 -0.22 -3.90
C SER A 18 -4.59 -0.69 -5.28
N THR A 19 -5.87 -0.47 -5.64
CA THR A 19 -6.49 -1.00 -6.88
C THR A 19 -6.79 0.07 -7.94
N GLN A 20 -6.67 1.35 -7.61
CA GLN A 20 -6.91 2.44 -8.57
C GLN A 20 -5.74 2.60 -9.53
N ALA A 21 -6.01 3.05 -10.76
CA ALA A 21 -4.97 3.37 -11.72
C ALA A 21 -4.03 4.42 -11.12
N ILE A 22 -2.71 4.24 -11.29
CA ILE A 22 -1.70 5.20 -10.82
C ILE A 22 -2.03 6.56 -11.43
N PRO A 23 -2.35 7.58 -10.62
CA PRO A 23 -2.69 8.90 -11.10
C PRO A 23 -1.54 9.59 -11.84
N PRO A 24 -1.84 10.54 -12.73
CA PRO A 24 -0.83 11.16 -13.59
C PRO A 24 0.19 12.00 -12.82
N ASP A 25 -0.14 12.47 -11.61
CA ASP A 25 0.77 13.20 -10.72
C ASP A 25 1.75 12.29 -9.97
N CYS A 26 1.60 10.98 -10.10
CA CYS A 26 2.36 9.97 -9.39
C CYS A 26 3.20 9.13 -10.33
N ARG A 27 4.42 8.82 -9.88
CA ARG A 27 5.28 7.81 -10.50
C ARG A 27 5.54 6.70 -9.52
N VAL A 28 5.51 5.47 -10.01
CA VAL A 28 5.83 4.27 -9.26
C VAL A 28 6.87 3.49 -10.05
N TRP A 29 7.91 3.01 -9.38
CA TRP A 29 8.97 2.23 -10.01
C TRP A 29 9.49 1.17 -9.06
N ARG A 30 10.02 0.09 -9.65
CA ARG A 30 10.71 -0.97 -8.91
C ARG A 30 12.19 -0.64 -8.82
N SER A 31 12.79 -0.82 -7.66
CA SER A 31 14.25 -0.77 -7.55
C SER A 31 14.88 -1.97 -8.27
N THR A 32 16.00 -1.74 -8.94
CA THR A 32 16.76 -2.80 -9.60
C THR A 32 17.49 -3.63 -8.54
N GLY A 33 17.30 -4.96 -8.55
CA GLY A 33 17.99 -5.88 -7.63
C GLY A 33 17.32 -6.09 -6.27
N SER A 34 16.17 -5.46 -6.00
CA SER A 34 15.38 -5.70 -4.79
C SER A 34 13.88 -5.78 -5.10
N TRP A 35 13.11 -6.41 -4.21
CA TRP A 35 11.64 -6.37 -4.23
C TRP A 35 11.09 -5.05 -3.67
N ALA A 36 11.84 -3.96 -3.84
CA ALA A 36 11.46 -2.65 -3.35
C ALA A 36 10.65 -1.91 -4.41
N VAL A 37 9.55 -1.32 -3.99
CA VAL A 37 8.72 -0.42 -4.80
C VAL A 37 8.81 0.98 -4.21
N SER A 38 9.14 1.93 -5.07
CA SER A 38 9.19 3.35 -4.74
C SER A 38 8.05 4.07 -5.43
N SER A 39 7.56 5.12 -4.79
CA SER A 39 6.58 6.02 -5.38
C SER A 39 6.87 7.47 -5.02
N LYS A 40 6.51 8.39 -5.93
CA LYS A 40 6.56 9.83 -5.71
C LYS A 40 5.37 10.49 -6.39
N CYS A 41 4.57 11.22 -5.62
CA CYS A 41 3.46 12.03 -6.10
C CYS A 41 3.74 13.51 -5.86
N THR A 42 3.32 14.39 -6.79
CA THR A 42 3.61 15.84 -6.72
C THR A 42 2.47 16.69 -6.16
N GLN A 43 1.26 16.13 -6.00
CA GLN A 43 0.10 16.92 -5.58
C GLN A 43 -0.47 16.53 -4.21
N ARG A 44 -0.13 15.36 -3.67
CA ARG A 44 -0.77 14.82 -2.46
C ARG A 44 0.15 13.94 -1.63
N ALA A 45 -0.27 13.74 -0.38
CA ALA A 45 0.29 12.68 0.44
C ALA A 45 -0.04 11.32 -0.19
N HIS A 46 0.92 10.40 -0.15
CA HIS A 46 0.85 9.12 -0.82
C HIS A 46 1.74 8.09 -0.10
N ARG A 47 1.53 6.81 -0.37
CA ARG A 47 2.49 5.76 0.01
C ARG A 47 2.64 4.71 -1.09
N ALA A 48 3.83 4.13 -1.21
CA ALA A 48 4.07 3.03 -2.13
C ALA A 48 3.31 1.79 -1.67
N ALA A 49 2.68 1.10 -2.61
CA ALA A 49 2.00 -0.16 -2.37
C ALA A 49 2.57 -1.24 -3.30
N ALA A 50 2.89 -2.40 -2.74
CA ALA A 50 3.40 -3.54 -3.48
C ALA A 50 2.58 -4.80 -3.14
N GLU A 51 2.14 -5.52 -4.16
CA GLU A 51 1.43 -6.79 -3.98
C GLU A 51 2.42 -7.93 -4.15
N CYS A 52 2.80 -8.55 -3.04
CA CYS A 52 3.88 -9.54 -2.96
C CYS A 52 3.33 -10.89 -2.49
N ARG A 53 3.94 -11.97 -2.96
CA ARG A 53 3.72 -13.35 -2.49
C ARG A 53 5.00 -13.89 -1.90
N THR A 54 4.93 -14.49 -0.72
CA THR A 54 6.11 -15.07 -0.05
C THR A 54 6.07 -16.59 -0.08
N TYR A 55 7.17 -17.25 0.31
CA TYR A 55 7.18 -18.71 0.47
C TYR A 55 6.29 -19.15 1.63
N THR A 56 6.26 -18.35 2.70
CA THR A 56 5.46 -18.61 3.90
C THR A 56 3.97 -18.30 3.72
N ARG A 57 3.61 -17.44 2.76
CA ARG A 57 2.24 -17.03 2.45
C ARG A 57 1.97 -17.13 0.95
N PRO A 58 1.30 -18.20 0.48
CA PRO A 58 1.06 -18.42 -0.95
C PRO A 58 0.02 -17.47 -1.54
N THR A 59 -0.68 -16.69 -0.72
CA THR A 59 -1.61 -15.64 -1.15
C THR A 59 -0.87 -14.32 -1.35
N TYR A 60 -1.24 -13.59 -2.40
CA TYR A 60 -0.75 -12.24 -2.62
C TYR A 60 -1.27 -11.30 -1.53
N GLN A 61 -0.38 -10.52 -0.93
CA GLN A 61 -0.70 -9.52 0.10
C GLN A 61 -0.13 -8.17 -0.28
N TRP A 62 -0.86 -7.12 0.07
CA TRP A 62 -0.39 -5.75 -0.07
C TRP A 62 0.52 -5.38 1.09
N TYR A 63 1.68 -4.85 0.74
CA TYR A 63 2.62 -4.22 1.64
C TYR A 63 2.66 -2.74 1.32
N PHE A 64 2.69 -1.91 2.36
CA PHE A 64 2.64 -0.46 2.23
C PHE A 64 3.88 0.18 2.85
N GLY A 65 4.39 1.21 2.18
CA GLY A 65 5.45 2.05 2.71
C GLY A 65 4.90 3.06 3.71
N PRO A 66 5.79 3.88 4.30
CA PRO A 66 5.36 5.02 5.10
C PRO A 66 4.64 6.05 4.22
N TRP A 67 3.74 6.81 4.84
CA TRP A 67 3.16 8.00 4.21
C TRP A 67 4.26 9.02 3.89
N ALA A 68 4.24 9.53 2.67
CA ALA A 68 5.13 10.56 2.15
C ALA A 68 4.29 11.75 1.66
N ASN A 69 4.78 12.97 1.89
CA ASN A 69 4.14 14.17 1.37
C ASN A 69 4.43 14.37 -0.13
N ARG A 70 3.86 15.42 -0.71
CA ARG A 70 3.95 15.76 -2.16
C ARG A 70 5.36 15.98 -2.75
N ASN A 71 6.40 15.98 -1.92
CA ASN A 71 7.80 16.16 -2.35
C ASN A 71 8.70 15.00 -1.93
N GLU A 72 8.16 14.06 -1.16
CA GLU A 72 8.90 12.95 -0.57
C GLU A 72 8.69 11.69 -1.39
N GLU A 73 9.64 10.77 -1.29
CA GLU A 73 9.50 9.44 -1.89
C GLU A 73 9.03 8.46 -0.82
N SER A 74 7.96 7.72 -1.10
CA SER A 74 7.58 6.58 -0.27
C SER A 74 8.20 5.30 -0.83
N LYS A 75 8.77 4.47 0.05
CA LYS A 75 9.40 3.20 -0.28
C LYS A 75 8.77 2.06 0.51
N VAL A 76 8.50 0.95 -0.16
CA VAL A 76 8.11 -0.30 0.49
C VAL A 76 8.97 -1.45 -0.01
N ASN A 77 9.40 -2.30 0.91
CA ASN A 77 10.07 -3.55 0.58
C ASN A 77 9.09 -4.69 0.80
N CYS A 78 8.91 -5.56 -0.20
CA CYS A 78 8.31 -6.86 0.06
C CYS A 78 9.19 -7.65 1.07
N PRO A 79 8.63 -8.63 1.80
CA PRO A 79 9.40 -9.48 2.71
C PRO A 79 10.60 -10.15 2.03
N ALA A 80 11.63 -10.49 2.81
CA ALA A 80 12.85 -11.09 2.28
C ALA A 80 12.60 -12.43 1.57
N ASP A 81 11.58 -13.20 2.00
CA ASP A 81 11.16 -14.47 1.41
C ASP A 81 10.17 -14.31 0.25
N THR A 82 10.12 -13.13 -0.39
CA THR A 82 9.26 -12.87 -1.54
C THR A 82 9.65 -13.71 -2.74
N THR A 83 8.66 -14.45 -3.25
CA THR A 83 8.78 -15.29 -4.45
C THR A 83 8.35 -14.55 -5.70
N ASN A 84 7.42 -13.61 -5.57
CA ASN A 84 6.81 -12.95 -6.71
C ASN A 84 6.19 -11.61 -6.29
N LEU A 85 6.29 -10.62 -7.18
CA LEU A 85 5.60 -9.34 -7.09
C LEU A 85 4.62 -9.25 -8.26
N ARG A 86 3.33 -9.07 -7.97
CA ARG A 86 2.26 -9.04 -8.98
C ARG A 86 1.88 -7.63 -9.43
N ARG A 87 1.77 -6.70 -8.49
CA ARG A 87 1.34 -5.32 -8.76
C ARG A 87 2.12 -4.31 -7.93
N MET A 88 2.22 -3.10 -8.49
CA MET A 88 2.75 -1.91 -7.83
C MET A 88 1.70 -0.82 -7.97
N SER A 89 1.46 -0.08 -6.90
CA SER A 89 0.49 1.01 -6.88
C SER A 89 0.91 2.09 -5.89
N VAL A 90 0.06 3.10 -5.76
CA VAL A 90 0.10 4.17 -4.76
C VAL A 90 -1.21 4.15 -4.00
N ASP A 91 -1.10 4.37 -2.70
CA ASP A 91 -2.24 4.48 -1.80
C ASP A 91 -2.30 5.92 -1.28
N TYR A 92 -3.50 6.42 -0.99
CA TYR A 92 -3.79 7.82 -0.64
C TYR A 92 -4.53 7.89 0.68
N PRO A 93 -4.29 8.93 1.51
CA PRO A 93 -5.13 9.14 2.68
C PRO A 93 -6.56 9.43 2.20
N ASP A 94 -7.53 8.81 2.87
CA ASP A 94 -8.97 9.07 2.66
C ASP A 94 -9.35 10.53 2.93
#